data_AF-A0A1I0PD12-F1
#
_entry.id   AF-A0A1I0PD12-F1
#
_cell.length_a   1.000
_cell.length_b   1.000
_cell.length_c   1.000
_cell.angle_alpha   90.00
_cell.angle_beta   90.00
_cell.angle_gamma   90.00
#
_symmetry.space_group_name_H-M   'P 1'
#
loop_
_entity.id
_entity.type
_entity.pdbx_description
1 polymer ?
#
loop_
_entity_poly.entity_id
_entity_poly.type
_entity_poly.pdbx_seq_one_letter_code
_entity_poly.pdbx_strand_id
1 'polypeptide(L)'
;MGKSPRPKPKVRQDAKRPAKRPEASLPDTHLGDLERLVGDGALRVAIDRLLERTPDKDIDKDIDKVCKKMFQALRKRCPHLVPDRPVNTGQIGPRIDLGPKTVVTLFRGAAVKLAGDKQTVWVLGDSEMLVFASRVVLETEPGRIVVHLPVSTDQTKDVVIKVPFAVGSEKRPAGLMATTPMRPIGPEEIVEIWADALTAFAWGAVLTLAEVLANRAGQDPDRNGLIAFNLLAGAGGLTIGTMARHGFDRRAP
;
A
#
# COMPACT_ATOMS: atom_id res chain seq x y z
N MET A 1 20.36 -54.09 46.74
CA MET A 1 20.71 -52.78 47.34
C MET A 1 19.57 -51.81 47.10
N GLY A 2 18.63 -51.72 48.05
CA GLY A 2 17.44 -50.88 47.95
C GLY A 2 17.72 -49.44 48.39
N LYS A 3 17.33 -48.47 47.56
CA LYS A 3 17.29 -47.05 47.95
C LYS A 3 15.83 -46.62 48.07
N SER A 4 15.41 -46.47 49.33
CA SER A 4 14.11 -45.90 49.71
C SER A 4 14.14 -44.37 49.56
N PRO A 5 13.18 -43.72 48.88
CA PRO A 5 13.16 -42.27 48.74
C PRO A 5 12.48 -41.60 49.96
N ARG A 6 13.16 -40.60 50.53
CA ARG A 6 12.63 -39.77 51.64
C ARG A 6 11.49 -38.85 51.16
N PRO A 7 10.43 -38.64 51.96
CA PRO A 7 9.37 -37.70 51.64
C PRO A 7 9.80 -36.25 51.93
N LYS A 8 9.46 -35.33 51.03
CA LYS A 8 9.67 -33.88 51.20
C LYS A 8 8.54 -33.25 52.04
N PRO A 9 8.84 -32.22 52.86
CA PRO A 9 7.85 -31.56 53.70
C PRO A 9 6.96 -30.62 52.89
N LYS A 10 5.65 -30.63 53.19
CA LYS A 10 4.66 -29.68 52.68
C LYS A 10 4.79 -28.34 53.43
N VAL A 11 5.16 -27.28 52.71
CA VAL A 11 5.08 -25.90 53.22
C VAL A 11 3.74 -25.33 52.81
N ARG A 12 2.86 -25.13 53.81
CA ARG A 12 1.68 -24.25 53.73
C ARG A 12 2.15 -22.81 53.97
N GLN A 13 1.88 -21.92 53.04
CA GLN A 13 1.89 -20.48 53.30
C GLN A 13 0.63 -19.86 52.69
N ASP A 14 -0.32 -19.58 53.58
CA ASP A 14 -1.49 -18.75 53.35
C ASP A 14 -1.06 -17.28 53.31
N ALA A 15 -0.97 -16.72 52.10
CA ALA A 15 -0.78 -15.28 51.91
C ALA A 15 -2.14 -14.62 51.64
N LYS A 16 -2.59 -13.85 52.64
CA LYS A 16 -3.77 -12.98 52.64
C LYS A 16 -3.68 -11.96 51.48
N ARG A 17 -4.56 -12.09 50.48
CA ARG A 17 -4.73 -11.09 49.40
C ARG A 17 -5.38 -9.82 49.95
N PRO A 18 -4.85 -8.61 49.70
CA PRO A 18 -5.59 -7.38 49.95
C PRO A 18 -6.72 -7.20 48.94
N ALA A 19 -7.85 -6.67 49.43
CA ALA A 19 -9.07 -6.44 48.66
C ALA A 19 -8.82 -5.56 47.44
N LYS A 20 -9.28 -6.05 46.28
CA LYS A 20 -9.25 -5.36 44.99
C LYS A 20 -10.26 -4.20 45.03
N ARG A 21 -9.80 -2.95 44.86
CA ARG A 21 -10.67 -1.80 44.57
C ARG A 21 -11.48 -2.08 43.29
N PRO A 22 -12.77 -1.72 43.22
CA PRO A 22 -13.50 -1.80 41.96
C PRO A 22 -12.88 -0.81 40.95
N GLU A 23 -12.33 -1.35 39.86
CA GLU A 23 -12.06 -0.59 38.64
C GLU A 23 -13.41 -0.12 38.11
N ALA A 24 -13.57 1.21 37.97
CA ALA A 24 -14.68 1.77 37.23
C ALA A 24 -14.56 1.28 35.78
N SER A 25 -15.50 0.42 35.37
CA SER A 25 -15.68 0.02 33.99
C SER A 25 -15.97 1.28 33.16
N LEU A 26 -15.07 1.62 32.25
CA LEU A 26 -15.39 2.55 31.16
C LEU A 26 -16.53 1.92 30.34
N PRO A 27 -17.56 2.69 29.95
CA PRO A 27 -18.65 2.16 29.15
C PRO A 27 -18.10 1.67 27.80
N ASP A 28 -18.60 0.52 27.35
CA ASP A 28 -18.42 0.01 25.99
C ASP A 28 -19.05 1.01 25.01
N THR A 29 -18.27 2.00 24.58
CA THR A 29 -18.67 2.91 23.50
C THR A 29 -18.67 2.11 22.20
N HIS A 30 -19.87 1.86 21.70
CA HIS A 30 -20.12 1.27 20.40
C HIS A 30 -19.51 2.15 19.30
N LEU A 31 -19.04 1.52 18.21
CA LEU A 31 -18.46 2.19 17.03
C LEU A 31 -19.37 3.29 16.44
N GLY A 32 -20.69 3.23 16.72
CA GLY A 32 -21.67 4.25 16.30
C GLY A 32 -21.56 5.59 17.03
N ASP A 33 -20.96 5.66 18.22
CA ASP A 33 -20.77 6.93 18.95
C ASP A 33 -19.61 7.76 18.38
N LEU A 34 -18.65 7.10 17.72
CA LEU A 34 -17.54 7.75 17.01
C LEU A 34 -18.03 8.43 15.72
N GLU A 35 -18.99 7.84 15.00
CA GLU A 35 -19.59 8.47 13.82
C GLU A 35 -20.42 9.72 14.19
N ARG A 36 -21.09 9.70 15.34
CA ARG A 36 -21.82 10.88 15.88
C ARG A 36 -20.89 12.03 16.30
N LEU A 37 -19.72 11.72 16.85
CA LEU A 37 -18.72 12.73 17.24
C LEU A 37 -18.04 13.40 16.04
N VAL A 38 -17.93 12.69 14.91
CA VAL A 38 -17.28 13.19 13.68
C VAL A 38 -18.29 13.93 12.78
N GLY A 39 -19.58 13.60 12.84
CA GLY A 39 -20.62 14.15 11.95
C GLY A 39 -21.14 15.56 12.26
N ASP A 40 -21.24 15.96 13.54
CA ASP A 40 -22.08 17.11 13.93
C ASP A 40 -21.35 18.43 14.22
N GLY A 41 -20.09 18.58 13.80
CA GLY A 41 -19.32 19.79 14.11
C GLY A 41 -18.99 19.98 15.59
N ALA A 42 -19.45 19.08 16.46
CA ALA A 42 -19.15 19.05 17.89
C ALA A 42 -17.65 18.89 18.16
N LEU A 43 -16.93 18.11 17.35
CA LEU A 43 -15.48 18.01 17.43
C LEU A 43 -14.80 19.36 17.11
N ARG A 44 -15.34 20.10 16.15
CA ARG A 44 -14.82 21.41 15.74
C ARG A 44 -15.09 22.47 16.80
N VAL A 45 -16.28 22.51 17.37
CA VAL A 45 -16.64 23.39 18.51
C VAL A 45 -15.87 23.04 19.78
N ALA A 46 -15.58 21.75 20.01
CA ALA A 46 -14.75 21.31 21.14
C ALA A 46 -13.29 21.73 20.96
N ILE A 47 -12.75 21.61 19.74
CA ILE A 47 -11.40 22.07 19.39
C ILE A 47 -11.31 23.60 19.48
N ASP A 48 -12.27 24.34 18.94
CA ASP A 48 -12.28 25.82 18.98
C ASP A 48 -12.40 26.35 20.42
N ARG A 49 -13.24 25.74 21.27
CA ARG A 49 -13.32 26.09 22.71
C ARG A 49 -12.07 25.70 23.51
N LEU A 50 -11.33 24.68 23.06
CA LEU A 50 -10.02 24.30 23.64
C LEU A 50 -8.92 25.28 23.22
N LEU A 51 -9.00 25.88 22.04
CA LEU A 51 -8.03 26.84 21.51
C LEU A 51 -8.27 28.27 21.99
N GLU A 52 -9.51 28.66 22.30
CA GLU A 52 -9.85 30.01 22.80
C GLU A 52 -9.55 30.24 24.30
N ARG A 53 -9.41 29.17 25.09
CA ARG A 53 -9.04 29.27 26.51
C ARG A 53 -7.53 29.10 26.68
N THR A 54 -6.86 30.24 26.83
CA THR A 54 -5.50 30.47 27.35
C THR A 54 -4.31 30.03 26.45
N PRO A 55 -3.34 30.92 26.19
CA PRO A 55 -2.02 30.54 25.66
C PRO A 55 -1.18 29.99 26.82
N ASP A 56 -1.59 28.85 27.38
CA ASP A 56 -0.89 28.23 28.51
C ASP A 56 -0.07 27.03 28.02
N LYS A 57 1.23 27.04 28.29
CA LYS A 57 2.21 26.05 27.81
C LYS A 57 1.93 24.63 28.32
N ASP A 58 1.04 24.48 29.28
CA ASP A 58 0.63 23.17 29.80
C ASP A 58 -0.50 22.53 28.98
N ILE A 59 -1.29 23.30 28.20
CA ILE A 59 -2.28 22.74 27.26
C ILE A 59 -1.58 21.93 26.15
N ASP A 60 -0.43 22.42 25.67
CA ASP A 60 0.38 21.73 24.66
C ASP A 60 0.81 20.33 25.14
N LYS A 61 1.18 20.19 26.43
CA LYS A 61 1.59 18.90 27.00
C LYS A 61 0.44 17.90 27.11
N ASP A 62 -0.76 18.38 27.42
CA ASP A 62 -1.94 17.52 27.53
C ASP A 62 -2.45 17.09 26.15
N ILE A 63 -2.42 17.99 25.17
CA ILE A 63 -2.69 17.66 23.76
C ILE A 63 -1.68 16.63 23.26
N ASP A 64 -0.38 16.82 23.52
CA ASP A 64 0.67 15.86 23.14
C ASP A 64 0.43 14.47 23.73
N LYS A 65 -0.02 14.41 24.99
CA LYS A 65 -0.31 13.14 25.68
C LYS A 65 -1.52 12.42 25.08
N VAL A 66 -2.58 13.14 24.74
CA VAL A 66 -3.78 12.59 24.09
C VAL A 66 -3.44 12.12 22.68
N CYS A 67 -2.76 12.95 21.88
CA CYS A 67 -2.28 12.61 20.54
C CYS A 67 -1.38 11.37 20.57
N LYS A 68 -0.41 11.30 21.49
CA LYS A 68 0.48 10.14 21.64
C LYS A 68 -0.28 8.86 21.97
N LYS A 69 -1.28 8.92 22.86
CA LYS A 69 -2.14 7.76 23.17
C LYS A 69 -2.97 7.33 21.96
N MET A 70 -3.55 8.28 21.23
CA MET A 70 -4.34 8.00 20.02
C MET A 70 -3.47 7.36 18.92
N PHE A 71 -2.28 7.90 18.67
CA PHE A 71 -1.33 7.34 17.72
C PHE A 71 -0.85 5.95 18.14
N GLN A 72 -0.60 5.70 19.43
CA GLN A 72 -0.27 4.37 19.93
C GLN A 72 -1.42 3.39 19.74
N ALA A 73 -2.67 3.80 19.99
CA ALA A 73 -3.84 2.97 19.75
C ALA A 73 -4.03 2.66 18.26
N LEU A 74 -3.84 3.67 17.39
CA LEU A 74 -3.86 3.51 15.93
C LEU A 74 -2.75 2.59 15.45
N ARG A 75 -1.52 2.73 15.92
CA ARG A 75 -0.40 1.81 15.59
C ARG A 75 -0.67 0.39 16.05
N LYS A 76 -1.26 0.22 17.24
CA LYS A 76 -1.60 -1.11 17.76
C LYS A 76 -2.68 -1.79 16.93
N ARG A 77 -3.70 -1.04 16.49
CA ARG A 77 -4.82 -1.57 15.70
C ARG A 77 -4.49 -1.70 14.21
N CYS A 78 -3.72 -0.75 13.69
CA CYS A 78 -3.41 -0.58 12.28
C CYS A 78 -1.92 -0.28 12.11
N PRO A 79 -1.03 -1.26 12.40
CA PRO A 79 0.42 -1.04 12.37
C PRO A 79 0.94 -0.57 11.01
N HIS A 80 0.21 -0.88 9.94
CA HIS A 80 0.55 -0.48 8.58
C HIS A 80 0.12 0.96 8.22
N LEU A 81 -0.73 1.60 9.04
CA LEU A 81 -1.28 2.93 8.76
C LEU A 81 -0.38 4.07 9.26
N VAL A 82 0.43 3.80 10.30
CA VAL A 82 1.33 4.77 10.91
C VAL A 82 2.68 4.09 11.14
N PRO A 83 3.61 4.12 10.18
CA PRO A 83 4.93 3.55 10.39
C PRO A 83 5.60 4.15 11.62
N ASP A 84 6.36 3.33 12.35
CA ASP A 84 6.88 3.71 13.67
C ASP A 84 7.89 4.85 13.59
N ARG A 85 8.70 4.87 12.52
CA ARG A 85 9.73 5.87 12.24
C ARG A 85 9.94 6.03 10.73
N PRO A 86 10.39 7.20 10.26
CA PRO A 86 10.87 7.36 8.90
C PRO A 86 11.99 6.35 8.58
N VAL A 87 12.02 5.87 7.33
CA VAL A 87 13.08 4.99 6.83
C VAL A 87 14.30 5.85 6.52
N ASN A 88 15.44 5.60 7.15
CA ASN A 88 16.62 6.46 6.94
C ASN A 88 17.06 6.46 5.47
N THR A 89 17.67 7.56 5.05
CA THR A 89 18.20 7.78 3.70
C THR A 89 18.94 6.57 3.14
N GLY A 90 18.55 6.12 1.94
CA GLY A 90 19.12 4.96 1.25
C GLY A 90 18.82 3.59 1.88
N GLN A 91 18.06 3.52 2.97
CA GLN A 91 17.66 2.24 3.56
C GLN A 91 16.46 1.64 2.86
N ILE A 92 16.44 0.30 2.81
CA ILE A 92 15.31 -0.49 2.34
C ILE A 92 14.15 -0.32 3.32
N GLY A 93 13.00 0.04 2.78
CA GLY A 93 11.73 0.16 3.49
C GLY A 93 10.95 -1.15 3.51
N PRO A 94 9.68 -1.12 3.97
CA PRO A 94 8.83 -2.30 3.98
C PRO A 94 8.59 -2.84 2.56
N ARG A 95 8.45 -4.16 2.45
CA ARG A 95 7.97 -4.83 1.24
C ARG A 95 6.44 -4.78 1.23
N ILE A 96 5.86 -4.60 0.04
CA ILE A 96 4.43 -4.58 -0.17
C ILE A 96 4.05 -5.82 -0.96
N ASP A 97 3.40 -6.77 -0.30
CA ASP A 97 2.94 -8.00 -0.94
C ASP A 97 1.47 -7.85 -1.36
N LEU A 98 1.21 -7.96 -2.66
CA LEU A 98 -0.13 -7.86 -3.23
C LEU A 98 -0.59 -9.24 -3.67
N GLY A 99 -1.64 -9.76 -3.01
CA GLY A 99 -2.33 -10.96 -3.47
C GLY A 99 -3.02 -10.78 -4.83
N PRO A 100 -3.44 -11.85 -5.52
CA PRO A 100 -3.91 -11.78 -6.91
C PRO A 100 -5.17 -10.92 -7.10
N LYS A 101 -6.11 -10.95 -6.15
CA LYS A 101 -7.31 -10.11 -6.21
C LYS A 101 -7.00 -8.62 -5.99
N THR A 102 -6.10 -8.36 -5.05
CA THR A 102 -5.69 -6.99 -4.68
C THR A 102 -4.91 -6.35 -5.83
N VAL A 103 -3.99 -7.09 -6.45
CA VAL A 103 -3.19 -6.55 -7.56
C VAL A 103 -4.07 -6.15 -8.74
N VAL A 104 -5.06 -6.95 -9.14
CA VAL A 104 -5.99 -6.59 -10.23
C VAL A 104 -6.77 -5.31 -9.91
N THR A 105 -7.26 -5.20 -8.68
CA THR A 105 -8.05 -4.03 -8.25
C THR A 105 -7.22 -2.75 -8.28
N LEU A 106 -6.02 -2.79 -7.68
CA LEU A 106 -5.13 -1.63 -7.63
C LEU A 106 -4.53 -1.28 -8.99
N PHE A 107 -4.22 -2.29 -9.81
CA PHE A 107 -3.67 -2.10 -11.15
C PHE A 107 -4.66 -1.35 -12.07
N ARG A 108 -5.96 -1.65 -11.98
CA ARG A 108 -6.99 -0.85 -12.68
C ARG A 108 -6.96 0.63 -12.26
N GLY A 109 -6.82 0.90 -10.96
CA GLY A 109 -6.68 2.26 -10.46
C GLY A 109 -5.44 2.96 -11.02
N ALA A 110 -4.32 2.26 -11.10
CA ALA A 110 -3.08 2.79 -11.69
C ALA A 110 -3.21 3.05 -13.20
N ALA A 111 -3.83 2.14 -13.94
CA ALA A 111 -4.09 2.31 -15.37
C ALA A 111 -5.04 3.48 -15.66
N VAL A 112 -6.11 3.64 -14.88
CA VAL A 112 -7.01 4.80 -14.98
C VAL A 112 -6.29 6.11 -14.64
N LYS A 113 -5.47 6.13 -13.59
CA LYS A 113 -4.66 7.30 -13.25
C LYS A 113 -3.72 7.68 -14.39
N LEU A 114 -3.09 6.71 -15.04
CA LEU A 114 -2.19 6.95 -16.16
C LEU A 114 -2.94 7.42 -17.43
N ALA A 115 -4.10 6.82 -17.72
CA ALA A 115 -4.92 7.16 -18.88
C ALA A 115 -5.65 8.51 -18.74
N GLY A 116 -5.82 8.99 -17.51
CA GLY A 116 -6.61 10.18 -17.18
C GLY A 116 -8.12 9.93 -17.03
N ASP A 117 -8.63 8.84 -17.61
CA ASP A 117 -10.05 8.44 -17.51
C ASP A 117 -10.19 6.90 -17.54
N LYS A 118 -11.41 6.39 -17.32
CA LYS A 118 -11.77 4.97 -17.34
C LYS A 118 -11.65 4.34 -18.73
N GLN A 119 -11.79 5.17 -19.76
CA GLN A 119 -11.60 4.83 -21.16
C GLN A 119 -11.09 6.06 -21.91
N THR A 120 -10.16 5.86 -22.84
CA THR A 120 -9.53 6.95 -23.60
C THR A 120 -9.41 6.52 -25.06
N VAL A 121 -9.72 7.43 -25.99
CA VAL A 121 -9.47 7.21 -27.42
C VAL A 121 -8.06 7.67 -27.73
N TRP A 122 -7.25 6.77 -28.31
CA TRP A 122 -5.96 7.11 -28.89
C TRP A 122 -6.12 7.35 -30.38
N VAL A 123 -5.43 8.37 -30.89
CA VAL A 123 -5.50 8.80 -32.29
C VAL A 123 -4.10 8.84 -32.87
N LEU A 124 -3.91 8.23 -34.04
CA LEU A 124 -2.67 8.24 -34.79
C LEU A 124 -2.99 8.33 -36.29
N GLY A 125 -2.83 9.52 -36.88
CA GLY A 125 -3.29 9.78 -38.24
C GLY A 125 -4.79 9.55 -38.35
N ASP A 126 -5.20 8.69 -39.28
CA ASP A 126 -6.60 8.31 -39.52
C ASP A 126 -7.04 7.08 -38.71
N SER A 127 -6.18 6.57 -37.81
CA SER A 127 -6.48 5.42 -36.96
C SER A 127 -6.91 5.85 -35.56
N GLU A 128 -8.00 5.26 -35.09
CA GLU A 128 -8.53 5.47 -33.73
C GLU A 128 -8.65 4.13 -32.99
N MET A 129 -8.26 4.13 -31.71
CA MET A 129 -8.41 2.97 -30.83
C MET A 129 -8.93 3.41 -29.47
N LEU A 130 -10.07 2.84 -29.05
CA LEU A 130 -10.60 3.00 -27.71
C LEU A 130 -9.88 2.04 -26.76
N VAL A 131 -9.27 2.58 -25.70
CA VAL A 131 -8.57 1.80 -24.65
C VAL A 131 -9.40 1.80 -23.37
N PHE A 132 -9.78 0.63 -22.86
CA PHE A 132 -10.58 0.49 -21.65
C PHE A 132 -9.72 0.35 -20.38
N ALA A 133 -9.09 1.44 -19.94
CA ALA A 133 -8.18 1.45 -18.78
C ALA A 133 -8.78 0.86 -17.49
N SER A 134 -10.07 1.06 -17.25
CA SER A 134 -10.77 0.50 -16.07
C SER A 134 -11.00 -1.02 -16.11
N ARG A 135 -10.83 -1.66 -17.27
CA ARG A 135 -11.09 -3.09 -17.50
C ARG A 135 -9.82 -3.93 -17.59
N VAL A 136 -8.64 -3.31 -17.48
CA VAL A 136 -7.36 -4.03 -17.54
C VAL A 136 -7.25 -5.11 -16.46
N VAL A 137 -6.49 -6.15 -16.76
CA VAL A 137 -6.17 -7.24 -15.84
C VAL A 137 -4.66 -7.48 -15.87
N LEU A 138 -4.08 -7.71 -14.69
CA LEU A 138 -2.68 -8.11 -14.54
C LEU A 138 -2.64 -9.56 -14.08
N GLU A 139 -2.07 -10.44 -14.90
CA GLU A 139 -1.75 -11.81 -14.51
C GLU A 139 -0.29 -11.90 -14.08
N THR A 140 -0.01 -12.74 -13.08
CA THR A 140 1.33 -12.87 -12.48
C THR A 140 1.75 -14.34 -12.41
N GLU A 141 2.98 -14.60 -12.84
CA GLU A 141 3.68 -15.87 -12.71
C GLU A 141 5.08 -15.60 -12.13
N PRO A 142 5.81 -16.59 -11.60
CA PRO A 142 7.18 -16.40 -11.14
C PRO A 142 8.08 -15.77 -12.21
N GLY A 143 8.47 -14.50 -12.01
CA GLY A 143 9.33 -13.74 -12.93
C GLY A 143 8.64 -13.25 -14.21
N ARG A 144 7.31 -13.25 -14.26
CA ARG A 144 6.55 -12.82 -15.44
C ARG A 144 5.25 -12.15 -15.03
N ILE A 145 4.89 -11.11 -15.76
CA ILE A 145 3.56 -10.52 -15.71
C ILE A 145 2.97 -10.46 -17.12
N VAL A 146 1.66 -10.54 -17.23
CA VAL A 146 0.95 -10.31 -18.49
C VAL A 146 -0.13 -9.29 -18.26
N VAL A 147 -0.04 -8.16 -18.96
CA VAL A 147 -1.07 -7.13 -18.94
C VAL A 147 -2.08 -7.46 -20.04
N HIS A 148 -3.35 -7.59 -19.66
CA HIS A 148 -4.47 -7.77 -20.57
C HIS A 148 -5.16 -6.43 -20.74
N LEU A 149 -5.13 -5.91 -21.97
CA LEU A 149 -5.64 -4.59 -22.34
C LEU A 149 -6.84 -4.76 -23.27
N PRO A 150 -8.07 -4.59 -22.77
CA PRO A 150 -9.23 -4.52 -23.63
C PRO A 150 -9.18 -3.22 -24.43
N VAL A 151 -9.32 -3.36 -25.75
CA VAL A 151 -9.36 -2.26 -26.71
C VAL A 151 -10.47 -2.50 -27.72
N SER A 152 -10.91 -1.45 -28.41
CA SER A 152 -11.80 -1.56 -29.57
C SER A 152 -11.38 -0.59 -30.66
N THR A 153 -11.47 -1.03 -31.90
CA THR A 153 -11.46 -0.15 -33.08
C THR A 153 -12.82 -0.24 -33.78
N ASP A 154 -13.03 0.56 -34.81
CA ASP A 154 -14.16 0.43 -35.72
C ASP A 154 -14.17 -0.91 -36.48
N GLN A 155 -13.00 -1.50 -36.72
CA GLN A 155 -12.82 -2.75 -37.47
C GLN A 155 -12.89 -4.01 -36.61
N THR A 156 -12.30 -4.03 -35.41
CA THR A 156 -12.07 -5.28 -34.64
C THR A 156 -13.10 -5.54 -33.55
N LYS A 157 -13.93 -4.55 -33.18
CA LYS A 157 -14.75 -4.56 -31.95
C LYS A 157 -13.88 -4.78 -30.69
N ASP A 158 -14.51 -5.05 -29.56
CA ASP A 158 -13.84 -5.34 -28.28
C ASP A 158 -12.94 -6.58 -28.38
N VAL A 159 -11.62 -6.36 -28.33
CA VAL A 159 -10.58 -7.40 -28.30
C VAL A 159 -9.63 -7.17 -27.12
N VAL A 160 -8.90 -8.21 -26.71
CA VAL A 160 -7.92 -8.11 -25.62
C VAL A 160 -6.51 -8.30 -26.16
N ILE A 161 -5.69 -7.26 -26.04
CA ILE A 161 -4.26 -7.33 -26.32
C ILE A 161 -3.53 -7.82 -25.07
N LYS A 162 -2.59 -8.76 -25.24
CA LYS A 162 -1.74 -9.25 -24.14
C LYS A 162 -0.32 -8.73 -24.31
N VAL A 163 0.19 -8.03 -23.30
CA VAL A 163 1.56 -7.52 -23.26
C VAL A 163 2.33 -8.27 -22.17
N PRO A 164 3.13 -9.29 -22.52
CA PRO A 164 3.93 -10.03 -21.55
C PRO A 164 5.22 -9.28 -21.21
N PHE A 165 5.58 -9.28 -19.93
CA PHE A 165 6.87 -8.79 -19.44
C PHE A 165 7.55 -9.87 -18.60
N ALA A 166 8.84 -10.10 -18.85
CA ALA A 166 9.70 -10.79 -17.91
C ALA A 166 10.24 -9.77 -16.90
N VAL A 167 10.06 -10.06 -15.62
CA VAL A 167 10.42 -9.20 -14.48
C VAL A 167 11.18 -10.01 -13.43
N GLY A 168 11.50 -9.40 -12.28
CA GLY A 168 12.13 -10.10 -11.17
C GLY A 168 11.23 -11.19 -10.56
N SER A 169 11.86 -12.19 -9.94
CA SER A 169 11.21 -13.18 -9.06
C SER A 169 11.97 -13.26 -7.74
N GLU A 170 11.39 -13.88 -6.70
CA GLU A 170 12.08 -14.07 -5.41
C GLU A 170 13.46 -14.74 -5.56
N LYS A 171 13.60 -15.68 -6.51
CA LYS A 171 14.86 -16.39 -6.76
C LYS A 171 15.82 -15.63 -7.66
N ARG A 172 15.31 -14.70 -8.47
CA ARG A 172 16.06 -13.94 -9.49
C ARG A 172 15.53 -12.51 -9.52
N PRO A 173 15.92 -11.65 -8.56
CA PRO A 173 15.47 -10.27 -8.53
C PRO A 173 16.06 -9.48 -9.71
N ALA A 174 15.29 -8.52 -10.25
CA ALA A 174 15.69 -7.72 -11.41
C ALA A 174 15.51 -6.20 -11.20
N GLY A 175 15.28 -5.75 -9.96
CA GLY A 175 14.98 -4.36 -9.68
C GLY A 175 13.65 -3.92 -10.33
N LEU A 176 13.60 -2.72 -10.89
CA LEU A 176 12.48 -2.21 -11.69
C LEU A 176 12.69 -2.38 -13.19
N MET A 177 13.49 -3.37 -13.60
CA MET A 177 13.69 -3.68 -15.02
C MET A 177 12.68 -4.72 -15.49
N ALA A 178 12.27 -4.58 -16.75
CA ALA A 178 11.46 -5.54 -17.46
C ALA A 178 11.98 -5.73 -18.89
N THR A 179 11.84 -6.93 -19.43
CA THR A 179 12.00 -7.19 -20.86
C THR A 179 10.68 -7.67 -21.43
N THR A 180 10.40 -7.33 -22.69
CA THR A 180 9.15 -7.66 -23.37
C THR A 180 9.44 -8.00 -24.82
N PRO A 181 8.66 -8.89 -25.47
CA PRO A 181 8.73 -9.07 -26.91
C PRO A 181 8.48 -7.74 -27.64
N MET A 182 9.08 -7.58 -28.83
CA MET A 182 8.86 -6.38 -29.65
C MET A 182 7.39 -6.14 -30.01
N ARG A 183 6.58 -7.20 -30.07
CA ARG A 183 5.17 -7.12 -30.45
C ARG A 183 4.29 -7.74 -29.35
N PRO A 184 3.28 -7.00 -28.87
CA PRO A 184 2.18 -7.58 -28.09
C PRO A 184 1.45 -8.69 -28.85
N ILE A 185 0.70 -9.51 -28.11
CA ILE A 185 -0.12 -10.58 -28.68
C ILE A 185 -1.55 -10.07 -28.87
N GLY A 186 -2.02 -10.04 -30.12
CA GLY A 186 -3.36 -9.58 -30.49
C GLY A 186 -3.57 -9.60 -32.01
N PRO A 187 -4.70 -9.07 -32.52
CA PRO A 187 -4.95 -8.91 -33.94
C PRO A 187 -3.86 -8.05 -34.60
N GLU A 188 -3.42 -8.46 -35.80
CA GLU A 188 -2.27 -7.85 -36.49
C GLU A 188 -2.54 -6.39 -36.84
N GLU A 189 -3.76 -6.09 -37.28
CA GLU A 189 -4.24 -4.75 -37.62
C GLU A 189 -4.12 -3.74 -36.46
N ILE A 190 -4.19 -4.20 -35.21
CA ILE A 190 -3.97 -3.34 -34.03
C ILE A 190 -2.48 -3.28 -33.70
N VAL A 191 -1.83 -4.44 -33.63
CA VAL A 191 -0.45 -4.55 -33.16
C VAL A 191 0.53 -3.84 -34.11
N GLU A 192 0.28 -3.87 -35.41
CA GLU A 192 1.12 -3.20 -36.41
C GLU A 192 1.18 -1.68 -36.19
N ILE A 193 0.06 -1.07 -35.80
CA ILE A 193 -0.06 0.38 -35.63
C ILE A 193 0.29 0.81 -34.19
N TRP A 194 -0.10 0.01 -33.20
CA TRP A 194 -0.15 0.44 -31.80
C TRP A 194 0.81 -0.28 -30.85
N ALA A 195 1.67 -1.20 -31.34
CA ALA A 195 2.55 -2.03 -30.48
C ALA A 195 3.32 -1.22 -29.43
N ASP A 196 3.98 -0.13 -29.84
CA ASP A 196 4.81 0.69 -28.96
C ASP A 196 3.96 1.40 -27.90
N ALA A 197 2.84 2.01 -28.30
CA ALA A 197 1.93 2.70 -27.39
C ALA A 197 1.29 1.73 -26.38
N LEU A 198 0.86 0.55 -26.83
CA LEU A 198 0.29 -0.50 -25.98
C LEU A 198 1.32 -1.01 -24.96
N THR A 199 2.56 -1.24 -25.40
CA THR A 199 3.65 -1.69 -24.54
C THR A 199 4.03 -0.63 -23.52
N ALA A 200 4.17 0.63 -23.95
CA ALA A 200 4.48 1.77 -23.10
C ALA A 200 3.39 2.01 -22.04
N PHE A 201 2.11 1.97 -22.43
CA PHE A 201 1.00 2.12 -21.49
C PHE A 201 0.93 0.97 -20.49
N ALA A 202 1.09 -0.28 -20.95
CA ALA A 202 1.08 -1.45 -20.10
C ALA A 202 2.18 -1.37 -19.02
N TRP A 203 3.41 -1.04 -19.42
CA TRP A 203 4.52 -0.89 -18.48
C TRP A 203 4.38 0.34 -17.59
N GLY A 204 3.96 1.48 -18.17
CA GLY A 204 3.68 2.70 -17.42
C GLY A 204 2.64 2.50 -16.32
N ALA A 205 1.61 1.67 -16.55
CA ALA A 205 0.61 1.35 -15.54
C ALA A 205 1.20 0.53 -14.38
N VAL A 206 2.13 -0.39 -14.69
CA VAL A 206 2.86 -1.16 -13.67
C VAL A 206 3.75 -0.24 -12.83
N LEU A 207 4.49 0.67 -13.47
CA LEU A 207 5.33 1.65 -12.77
C LEU A 207 4.48 2.61 -11.91
N THR A 208 3.35 3.06 -12.43
CA THR A 208 2.40 3.92 -11.69
C THR A 208 1.88 3.23 -10.44
N LEU A 209 1.54 1.93 -10.54
CA LEU A 209 1.14 1.12 -9.39
C LEU A 209 2.26 1.05 -8.34
N ALA A 210 3.49 0.73 -8.79
CA ALA A 210 4.64 0.61 -7.90
C ALA A 210 4.96 1.92 -7.18
N GLU A 211 4.92 3.05 -7.89
CA GLU A 211 5.16 4.39 -7.34
C GLU A 211 4.11 4.76 -6.30
N VAL A 212 2.82 4.61 -6.62
CA VAL A 212 1.72 4.95 -5.71
C VAL A 212 1.82 4.14 -4.42
N LEU A 213 2.13 2.85 -4.52
CA LEU A 213 2.24 1.98 -3.36
C LEU A 213 3.48 2.27 -2.53
N ALA A 214 4.64 2.47 -3.17
CA ALA A 214 5.86 2.84 -2.46
C ALA A 214 5.70 4.16 -1.70
N ASN A 215 5.11 5.18 -2.35
CA ASN A 215 4.86 6.47 -1.74
C ASN A 215 3.97 6.36 -0.48
N ARG A 216 3.03 5.41 -0.48
CA ARG A 216 2.11 5.15 0.64
C ARG A 216 2.68 4.22 1.72
N ALA A 217 3.74 3.48 1.43
CA ALA A 217 4.30 2.49 2.35
C ALA A 217 5.10 3.09 3.50
N GLY A 218 5.54 4.34 3.37
CA GLY A 218 6.24 5.05 4.43
C GLY A 218 6.79 6.38 3.96
N GLN A 219 7.61 6.99 4.82
CA GLN A 219 8.27 8.25 4.55
C GLN A 219 9.76 8.19 4.89
N ASP A 220 10.55 9.03 4.24
CA ASP A 220 11.95 9.28 4.57
C ASP A 220 12.10 10.42 5.61
N PRO A 221 13.31 10.75 6.10
CA PRO A 221 13.52 11.84 7.07
C PRO A 221 13.01 13.21 6.61
N ASP A 222 12.86 13.42 5.31
CA ASP A 222 12.41 14.69 4.72
C ASP A 222 10.87 14.69 4.54
N ARG A 223 10.19 13.66 5.05
CA ARG A 223 8.74 13.40 4.93
C ARG A 223 8.29 13.12 3.50
N ASN A 224 9.20 12.81 2.59
CA ASN A 224 8.86 12.35 1.26
C ASN A 224 8.43 10.88 1.31
N GLY A 225 7.49 10.48 0.46
CA GLY A 225 7.12 9.07 0.31
C GLY A 225 8.31 8.23 -0.19
N LEU A 226 8.33 6.95 0.18
CA LEU A 226 9.35 6.01 -0.30
C LEU A 226 9.25 5.82 -1.82
N ILE A 227 10.35 5.37 -2.42
CA ILE A 227 10.42 5.01 -3.84
C ILE A 227 10.39 3.49 -4.01
N ALA A 228 9.85 3.02 -5.12
CA ALA A 228 9.99 1.63 -5.51
C ALA A 228 11.43 1.40 -6.02
N PHE A 229 12.05 0.28 -5.66
CA PHE A 229 13.36 -0.10 -6.19
C PHE A 229 13.39 -1.51 -6.77
N ASN A 230 12.37 -2.32 -6.48
CA ASN A 230 12.28 -3.69 -6.96
C ASN A 230 10.83 -4.10 -7.22
N LEU A 231 10.62 -4.88 -8.28
CA LEU A 231 9.34 -5.46 -8.67
C LEU A 231 9.53 -6.96 -8.85
N LEU A 232 8.84 -7.76 -8.05
CA LEU A 232 8.89 -9.20 -8.11
C LEU A 232 7.51 -9.75 -8.45
N ALA A 233 7.45 -10.67 -9.42
CA ALA A 233 6.24 -11.41 -9.75
C ALA A 233 6.36 -12.86 -9.26
N GLY A 234 5.27 -13.36 -8.69
CA GLY A 234 5.10 -14.73 -8.22
C GLY A 234 3.71 -15.25 -8.54
N ALA A 235 3.51 -16.57 -8.34
CA ALA A 235 2.18 -17.18 -8.48
C ALA A 235 1.13 -16.57 -7.53
N GLY A 236 1.58 -16.02 -6.39
CA GLY A 236 0.73 -15.37 -5.39
C GLY A 236 0.47 -13.89 -5.66
N GLY A 237 0.93 -13.31 -6.77
CA GLY A 237 0.75 -11.90 -7.10
C GLY A 237 2.06 -11.13 -7.28
N LEU A 238 2.09 -9.90 -6.81
CA LEU A 238 3.17 -8.94 -7.05
C LEU A 238 3.74 -8.44 -5.72
N THR A 239 5.06 -8.40 -5.61
CA THR A 239 5.76 -7.81 -4.47
C THR A 239 6.56 -6.60 -4.92
N ILE A 240 6.37 -5.47 -4.22
CA ILE A 240 7.09 -4.23 -4.47
C ILE A 240 8.06 -3.99 -3.31
N GLY A 241 9.34 -3.87 -3.65
CA GLY A 241 10.38 -3.40 -2.72
C GLY A 241 10.40 -1.88 -2.67
N THR A 242 10.42 -1.32 -1.46
CA THR A 242 10.49 0.13 -1.25
C THR A 242 11.82 0.53 -0.60
N MET A 243 12.26 1.77 -0.83
CA MET A 243 13.42 2.33 -0.15
C MET A 243 13.27 3.83 0.03
N ALA A 244 13.94 4.38 1.03
CA ALA A 244 14.13 5.82 1.12
C ALA A 244 15.10 6.30 0.04
N ARG A 245 14.88 7.51 -0.47
CA ARG A 245 15.78 8.13 -1.46
C ARG A 245 17.19 8.24 -0.91
N HIS A 246 18.18 8.18 -1.78
CA HIS A 246 19.57 8.42 -1.38
C HIS A 246 19.83 9.90 -1.16
N GLY A 247 20.91 10.21 -0.42
CA GLY A 247 21.30 11.59 -0.13
C GLY A 247 21.58 12.42 -1.39
N PHE A 248 22.08 11.80 -2.46
CA PHE A 248 22.37 12.48 -3.73
C PHE A 248 21.11 12.81 -4.55
N ASP A 249 19.99 12.10 -4.34
CA ASP A 249 18.71 12.36 -5.01
C ASP A 249 17.94 13.51 -4.36
N ARG A 250 18.43 14.01 -3.22
CA ARG A 250 17.79 15.08 -2.47
C ARG A 250 18.21 16.42 -3.05
N ARG A 251 17.27 17.34 -3.19
CA ARG A 251 17.63 18.74 -3.41
C ARG A 251 18.45 19.17 -2.20
N ALA A 252 19.61 19.78 -2.45
CA ALA A 252 20.39 20.40 -1.39
C ALA A 252 19.46 21.35 -0.60
N PRO A 253 19.54 21.35 0.74
CA PRO A 253 18.75 22.23 1.58
C PRO A 253 19.01 23.72 1.26
#